data_AF-A0A843KA15-F1
#
_entry.id   AF-A0A843KA15-F1
#
_cell.length_a   1.000
_cell.length_b   1.000
_cell.length_c   1.000
_cell.angle_alpha   90.00
_cell.angle_beta   90.00
_cell.angle_gamma   90.00
#
_symmetry.space_group_name_H-M   'P 1'
#
loop_
_entity.id
_entity.type
_entity.pdbx_description
1 polymer ?
#
loop_
_entity_poly.entity_id
_entity_poly.type
_entity_poly.pdbx_seq_one_letter_code
_entity_poly.pdbx_strand_id
1 'polypeptide(L)'
;MINDGPDRVASIYNNHADGNGGALVHWLGTMTLNGGDIYDNTAGGSGGAIWVDWRNFVMNGGSISNNVAANNGGGIEQTHGYTMTINGGSIQGNTAANGGGVYNGGTFIMSAPGSTTAPTIQGNSAHWGGGVSNIITNGPALFTMWNGNILNNDAVANNALTPSGGMGGGIYNSGGSVTLMQGMVQGNEALAGSAGTNAQKAGKGGGIYTDKFAATRIFGPWANVNTNTPNNIWDITGAVT
;
A
#
# COMPACT_ATOMS: atom_id res chain seq x y z
N MET A 1 -21.32 -7.39 2.67
CA MET A 1 -21.32 -5.94 2.41
C MET A 1 -22.07 -5.23 3.53
N ILE A 2 -21.35 -4.63 4.47
CA ILE A 2 -21.95 -3.72 5.45
C ILE A 2 -22.01 -2.34 4.78
N ASN A 3 -23.20 -1.78 4.67
CA ASN A 3 -23.46 -0.44 4.11
C ASN A 3 -23.82 0.53 5.25
N ASP A 4 -22.98 0.62 6.27
CA ASP A 4 -23.16 1.55 7.38
C ASP A 4 -21.80 2.13 7.81
N GLY A 5 -21.83 3.38 8.26
CA GLY A 5 -20.63 4.17 8.58
C GLY A 5 -19.79 3.49 9.68
N PRO A 6 -18.45 3.42 9.54
CA PRO A 6 -17.58 2.75 10.52
C PRO A 6 -17.41 3.49 11.86
N ASP A 7 -18.36 4.33 12.25
CA ASP A 7 -18.24 5.25 13.39
C ASP A 7 -18.35 4.58 14.78
N ARG A 8 -18.37 3.24 14.89
CA ARG A 8 -18.39 2.55 16.20
C ARG A 8 -17.60 1.24 16.18
N VAL A 9 -16.45 1.22 16.87
CA VAL A 9 -15.77 0.15 17.65
C VAL A 9 -16.03 -1.33 17.29
N ALA A 10 -16.41 -1.66 16.07
CA ALA A 10 -16.78 -3.01 15.65
C ALA A 10 -15.66 -3.58 14.80
N SER A 11 -15.14 -4.73 15.21
CA SER A 11 -14.23 -5.49 14.36
C SER A 11 -15.00 -6.12 13.21
N ILE A 12 -14.51 -6.00 11.98
CA ILE A 12 -15.11 -6.61 10.79
C ILE A 12 -14.13 -7.64 10.24
N TYR A 13 -14.50 -8.92 10.32
CA TYR A 13 -13.55 -9.98 10.03
C TYR A 13 -14.17 -11.23 9.43
N ASN A 14 -13.33 -12.06 8.79
CA ASN A 14 -13.72 -13.32 8.13
C ASN A 14 -14.83 -13.17 7.08
N ASN A 15 -14.89 -12.04 6.39
CA ASN A 15 -15.81 -11.83 5.28
C ASN A 15 -15.17 -12.22 3.95
N HIS A 16 -16.01 -12.57 2.99
CA HIS A 16 -15.61 -12.92 1.64
C HIS A 16 -16.49 -12.21 0.61
N ALA A 17 -15.87 -11.67 -0.43
CA ALA A 17 -16.54 -11.19 -1.62
C ALA A 17 -15.89 -11.79 -2.86
N ASP A 18 -16.70 -12.29 -3.81
CA ASP A 18 -16.18 -12.73 -5.12
C ASP A 18 -15.63 -11.54 -5.92
N GLY A 19 -16.19 -10.34 -5.69
CA GLY A 19 -15.78 -9.08 -6.29
C GLY A 19 -14.83 -8.28 -5.40
N ASN A 20 -15.14 -7.00 -5.21
CA ASN A 20 -14.31 -6.06 -4.45
C ASN A 20 -14.83 -5.87 -3.02
N GLY A 21 -13.94 -5.41 -2.12
CA GLY A 21 -14.30 -4.99 -0.76
C GLY A 21 -14.73 -6.16 0.11
N GLY A 22 -13.78 -7.01 0.50
CA GLY A 22 -14.05 -8.23 1.25
C GLY A 22 -14.84 -7.97 2.54
N ALA A 23 -14.56 -6.86 3.23
CA ALA A 23 -15.37 -6.36 4.34
C ALA A 23 -16.34 -5.25 3.90
N LEU A 24 -15.80 -4.19 3.31
CA LEU A 24 -16.50 -2.94 3.05
C LEU A 24 -16.37 -2.50 1.60
N VAL A 25 -17.50 -2.09 1.03
CA VAL A 25 -17.55 -1.33 -0.22
C VAL A 25 -18.28 -0.03 0.05
N HIS A 26 -17.66 1.08 -0.31
CA HIS A 26 -18.19 2.40 -0.04
C HIS A 26 -18.72 3.08 -1.31
N TRP A 27 -20.02 3.40 -1.34
CA TRP A 27 -20.69 3.96 -2.53
C TRP A 27 -21.18 5.41 -2.36
N LEU A 28 -21.38 5.90 -1.12
CA LEU A 28 -21.99 7.20 -0.84
C LEU A 28 -21.37 7.89 0.38
N GLY A 29 -21.01 9.18 0.23
CA GLY A 29 -20.52 10.00 1.33
C GLY A 29 -19.01 9.92 1.56
N THR A 30 -18.55 10.30 2.74
CA THR A 30 -17.18 10.08 3.22
C THR A 30 -17.22 9.00 4.27
N MET A 31 -16.34 8.01 4.14
CA MET A 31 -16.22 6.94 5.14
C MET A 31 -15.10 7.29 6.11
N THR A 32 -15.37 7.23 7.42
CA THR A 32 -14.40 7.54 8.47
C THR A 32 -14.22 6.35 9.41
N LEU A 33 -13.01 5.83 9.53
CA LEU A 33 -12.61 4.82 10.50
C LEU A 33 -11.88 5.51 11.67
N ASN A 34 -12.57 5.68 12.79
CA ASN A 34 -11.99 6.32 13.98
C ASN A 34 -11.22 5.33 14.90
N GLY A 35 -11.36 4.03 14.66
CA GLY A 35 -10.80 2.93 15.43
C GLY A 35 -11.45 1.60 15.06
N GLY A 36 -11.09 0.50 15.73
CA GLY A 36 -11.58 -0.85 15.41
C GLY A 36 -10.66 -1.61 14.46
N ASP A 37 -10.95 -2.89 14.24
CA ASP A 37 -10.08 -3.81 13.51
C ASP A 37 -10.81 -4.44 12.31
N ILE A 38 -10.25 -4.32 11.11
CA ILE A 38 -10.79 -4.97 9.91
C ILE A 38 -9.77 -6.02 9.47
N TYR A 39 -10.08 -7.30 9.66
CA TYR A 39 -9.07 -8.34 9.51
C TYR A 39 -9.56 -9.68 8.95
N ASP A 40 -8.64 -10.47 8.38
CA ASP A 40 -8.94 -11.79 7.81
C ASP A 40 -10.08 -11.77 6.77
N ASN A 41 -10.26 -10.67 6.04
CA ASN A 41 -11.25 -10.58 4.97
C ASN A 41 -10.61 -10.88 3.62
N THR A 42 -11.41 -11.40 2.68
CA THR A 42 -10.93 -11.83 1.37
C THR A 42 -11.79 -11.27 0.24
N ALA A 43 -11.14 -10.84 -0.84
CA ALA A 43 -11.79 -10.37 -2.06
C ALA A 43 -11.20 -11.09 -3.29
N GLY A 44 -12.07 -11.65 -4.13
CA GLY A 44 -11.68 -12.20 -5.44
C GLY A 44 -11.23 -11.11 -6.44
N GLY A 45 -11.56 -9.85 -6.17
CA GLY A 45 -11.12 -8.66 -6.89
C GLY A 45 -10.10 -7.83 -6.10
N SER A 46 -10.48 -6.59 -5.79
CA SER A 46 -9.65 -5.58 -5.12
C SER A 46 -10.20 -5.17 -3.75
N GLY A 47 -9.35 -4.59 -2.91
CA GLY A 47 -9.75 -4.13 -1.57
C GLY A 47 -10.11 -5.31 -0.68
N GLY A 48 -9.11 -6.12 -0.30
CA GLY A 48 -9.33 -7.32 0.50
C GLY A 48 -10.08 -7.00 1.80
N ALA A 49 -9.78 -5.85 2.40
CA ALA A 49 -10.60 -5.24 3.42
C ALA A 49 -11.61 -4.25 2.82
N ILE A 50 -11.08 -3.17 2.23
CA ILE A 50 -11.87 -2.00 1.86
C ILE A 50 -11.63 -1.66 0.39
N TRP A 51 -12.72 -1.53 -0.36
CA TRP A 51 -12.69 -0.95 -1.69
C TRP A 51 -13.28 0.47 -1.66
N VAL A 52 -12.44 1.46 -1.92
CA VAL A 52 -12.79 2.90 -1.92
C VAL A 52 -12.85 3.39 -3.36
N ASP A 53 -14.07 3.51 -3.88
CA ASP A 53 -14.28 3.99 -5.25
C ASP A 53 -15.13 5.27 -5.27
N TRP A 54 -14.72 6.25 -6.10
CA TRP A 54 -15.39 7.55 -6.30
C TRP A 54 -15.68 8.41 -5.05
N ARG A 55 -15.00 8.17 -3.93
CA ARG A 55 -15.29 8.80 -2.63
C ARG A 55 -14.04 9.02 -1.78
N ASN A 56 -14.15 9.90 -0.79
CA ASN A 56 -13.11 10.11 0.20
C ASN A 56 -13.19 9.04 1.31
N PHE A 57 -12.02 8.67 1.84
CA PHE A 57 -11.87 7.80 3.00
C PHE A 57 -10.92 8.44 4.01
N VAL A 58 -11.27 8.34 5.29
CA VAL A 58 -10.44 8.85 6.38
C VAL A 58 -10.24 7.74 7.42
N MET A 59 -9.00 7.46 7.79
CA MET A 59 -8.66 6.56 8.90
C MET A 59 -7.91 7.34 9.97
N ASN A 60 -8.53 7.54 11.14
CA ASN A 60 -7.92 8.22 12.28
C ASN A 60 -7.25 7.25 13.27
N GLY A 61 -7.55 5.96 13.18
CA GLY A 61 -7.00 4.91 14.03
C GLY A 61 -7.52 3.52 13.65
N GLY A 62 -7.21 2.53 14.49
CA GLY A 62 -7.60 1.13 14.27
C GLY A 62 -6.55 0.32 13.51
N SER A 63 -6.89 -0.91 13.15
CA SER A 63 -6.04 -1.79 12.34
C SER A 63 -6.78 -2.36 11.14
N ILE A 64 -6.06 -2.51 10.02
CA ILE A 64 -6.51 -3.26 8.84
C ILE A 64 -5.48 -4.35 8.61
N SER A 65 -5.81 -5.60 8.91
CA SER A 65 -4.79 -6.66 8.94
C SER A 65 -5.15 -8.00 8.33
N ASN A 66 -4.16 -8.69 7.75
CA ASN A 66 -4.31 -10.04 7.21
C ASN A 66 -5.43 -10.19 6.16
N ASN A 67 -5.77 -9.11 5.47
CA ASN A 67 -6.76 -9.14 4.42
C ASN A 67 -6.09 -9.49 3.09
N VAL A 68 -6.83 -10.19 2.22
CA VAL A 68 -6.31 -10.72 0.96
C VAL A 68 -7.17 -10.26 -0.21
N ALA A 69 -6.55 -9.68 -1.22
CA ALA A 69 -7.17 -9.39 -2.51
C ALA A 69 -6.45 -10.17 -3.62
N ALA A 70 -7.17 -10.65 -4.63
CA ALA A 70 -6.51 -11.27 -5.78
C ALA A 70 -5.73 -10.25 -6.61
N ASN A 71 -6.25 -9.02 -6.72
CA ASN A 71 -5.74 -8.00 -7.64
C ASN A 71 -5.03 -6.86 -6.90
N ASN A 72 -5.77 -5.91 -6.35
CA ASN A 72 -5.21 -4.66 -5.86
C ASN A 72 -5.63 -4.39 -4.41
N GLY A 73 -4.73 -3.88 -3.59
CA GLY A 73 -5.04 -3.41 -2.25
C GLY A 73 -5.47 -4.55 -1.33
N GLY A 74 -4.51 -5.27 -0.75
CA GLY A 74 -4.84 -6.36 0.17
C GLY A 74 -5.61 -5.81 1.37
N GLY A 75 -5.14 -4.70 1.93
CA GLY A 75 -5.89 -3.90 2.88
C GLY A 75 -6.90 -3.01 2.15
N ILE A 76 -6.41 -1.95 1.52
CA ILE A 76 -7.24 -0.91 0.90
C ILE A 76 -6.90 -0.76 -0.57
N GLU A 77 -7.91 -0.73 -1.43
CA GLU A 77 -7.79 -0.16 -2.77
C GLU A 77 -8.51 1.18 -2.84
N GLN A 78 -7.86 2.15 -3.48
CA GLN A 78 -8.48 3.41 -3.90
C GLN A 78 -8.28 3.63 -5.40
N THR A 79 -9.35 4.01 -6.10
CA THR A 79 -9.31 4.44 -7.51
C THR A 79 -10.08 5.76 -7.76
N HIS A 80 -9.92 6.34 -8.95
CA HIS A 80 -10.70 7.47 -9.49
C HIS A 80 -10.51 8.87 -8.84
N GLY A 81 -9.32 9.17 -8.33
CA GLY A 81 -8.89 10.56 -8.10
C GLY A 81 -9.36 11.25 -6.81
N TYR A 82 -10.15 10.57 -5.97
CA TYR A 82 -10.53 11.06 -4.65
C TYR A 82 -9.41 10.95 -3.63
N THR A 83 -9.65 11.50 -2.43
CA THR A 83 -8.65 11.56 -1.37
C THR A 83 -8.90 10.51 -0.30
N MET A 84 -7.90 9.67 -0.10
CA MET A 84 -7.75 8.81 1.07
C MET A 84 -6.78 9.48 2.03
N THR A 85 -7.18 9.63 3.28
CA THR A 85 -6.36 10.20 4.34
C THR A 85 -6.20 9.19 5.48
N ILE A 86 -4.96 8.82 5.81
CA ILE A 86 -4.65 7.98 6.96
C ILE A 86 -3.90 8.84 7.98
N ASN A 87 -4.61 9.21 9.04
CA ASN A 87 -4.11 10.03 10.13
C ASN A 87 -3.47 9.21 11.27
N GLY A 88 -3.79 7.92 11.37
CA GLY A 88 -3.30 7.03 12.40
C GLY A 88 -3.70 5.58 12.17
N GLY A 89 -3.26 4.70 13.07
CA GLY A 89 -3.52 3.25 13.01
C GLY A 89 -2.49 2.47 12.19
N SER A 90 -2.77 1.18 11.97
CA SER A 90 -1.90 0.27 11.23
C SER A 90 -2.59 -0.44 10.06
N ILE A 91 -1.85 -0.62 8.97
CA ILE A 91 -2.23 -1.50 7.85
C ILE A 91 -1.15 -2.59 7.76
N GLN A 92 -1.48 -3.83 8.13
CA GLN A 92 -0.45 -4.85 8.33
C GLN A 92 -0.78 -6.27 7.87
N GLY A 93 0.21 -7.03 7.41
CA GLY A 93 0.01 -8.45 7.07
C GLY A 93 -0.93 -8.68 5.87
N ASN A 94 -1.28 -7.64 5.13
CA ASN A 94 -2.22 -7.76 4.03
C ASN A 94 -1.50 -8.20 2.74
N THR A 95 -2.22 -8.90 1.87
CA THR A 95 -1.66 -9.51 0.67
C THR A 95 -2.48 -9.20 -0.58
N ALA A 96 -1.83 -8.79 -1.68
CA ALA A 96 -2.45 -8.62 -2.99
C ALA A 96 -1.46 -8.84 -4.14
N ALA A 97 -1.90 -8.77 -5.40
CA ALA A 97 -0.95 -8.69 -6.52
C ALA A 97 -0.28 -7.31 -6.56
N ASN A 98 -1.02 -6.23 -6.32
CA ASN A 98 -0.49 -4.87 -6.28
C ASN A 98 -0.93 -4.16 -5.00
N GLY A 99 0.01 -3.57 -4.25
CA GLY A 99 -0.32 -2.83 -3.04
C GLY A 99 -0.78 -3.77 -1.95
N GLY A 100 0.14 -4.49 -1.31
CA GLY A 100 -0.21 -5.47 -0.28
C GLY A 100 -1.01 -4.79 0.83
N GLY A 101 -0.49 -3.67 1.34
CA GLY A 101 -1.23 -2.78 2.24
C GLY A 101 -2.24 -1.93 1.46
N VAL A 102 -1.73 -1.07 0.58
CA VAL A 102 -2.51 -0.05 -0.12
C VAL A 102 -2.23 -0.04 -1.61
N TYR A 103 -3.29 -0.06 -2.41
CA TYR A 103 -3.25 0.36 -3.81
C TYR A 103 -3.82 1.77 -3.94
N ASN A 104 -3.05 2.68 -4.51
CA ASN A 104 -3.45 4.05 -4.77
C ASN A 104 -3.42 4.37 -6.27
N GLY A 105 -4.60 4.60 -6.85
CA GLY A 105 -4.78 5.26 -8.14
C GLY A 105 -5.30 6.71 -8.03
N GLY A 106 -5.50 7.22 -6.82
CA GLY A 106 -6.07 8.54 -6.54
C GLY A 106 -5.08 9.47 -5.81
N THR A 107 -5.58 10.24 -4.85
CA THR A 107 -4.75 11.00 -3.90
C THR A 107 -4.71 10.25 -2.56
N PHE A 108 -3.53 9.91 -2.09
CA PHE A 108 -3.29 9.27 -0.81
C PHE A 108 -2.43 10.18 0.06
N ILE A 109 -2.95 10.56 1.22
CA ILE A 109 -2.25 11.34 2.23
C ILE A 109 -2.12 10.47 3.48
N MET A 110 -0.89 10.22 3.89
CA MET A 110 -0.59 9.54 5.14
C MET A 110 0.10 10.54 6.05
N SER A 111 -0.61 11.09 7.04
CA SER A 111 -0.03 12.15 7.88
C SER A 111 -0.54 12.11 9.31
N ALA A 112 0.34 12.26 10.29
CA ALA A 112 -0.06 12.38 11.70
C ALA A 112 0.19 13.81 12.24
N PRO A 113 -0.49 14.86 11.73
CA PRO A 113 -0.30 16.19 12.26
C PRO A 113 -0.84 16.25 13.70
N GLY A 114 0.08 16.32 14.67
CA GLY A 114 -0.25 16.44 16.10
C GLY A 114 -0.57 15.13 16.83
N SER A 115 -0.42 13.97 16.20
CA SER A 115 -0.55 12.65 16.86
C SER A 115 0.79 12.17 17.43
N THR A 116 0.77 11.49 18.58
CA THR A 116 1.95 10.84 19.18
C THR A 116 2.28 9.50 18.54
N THR A 117 1.36 8.93 17.76
CA THR A 117 1.55 7.64 17.06
C THR A 117 1.48 7.89 15.55
N ALA A 118 2.58 7.60 14.87
CA ALA A 118 2.67 7.69 13.42
C ALA A 118 1.80 6.60 12.75
N PRO A 119 1.01 6.92 11.69
CA PRO A 119 0.37 5.89 10.89
C PRO A 119 1.44 4.95 10.35
N THR A 120 1.14 3.65 10.28
CA THR A 120 2.12 2.63 9.92
C THR A 120 1.56 1.63 8.90
N ILE A 121 2.31 1.37 7.83
CA ILE A 121 2.04 0.31 6.85
C ILE A 121 3.16 -0.72 6.96
N GLN A 122 2.88 -1.93 7.44
CA GLN A 122 3.95 -2.88 7.74
C GLN A 122 3.66 -4.36 7.48
N GLY A 123 4.67 -5.16 7.15
CA GLY A 123 4.50 -6.61 7.03
C GLY A 123 3.54 -7.02 5.91
N ASN A 124 3.25 -6.13 4.95
CA ASN A 124 2.36 -6.43 3.85
C ASN A 124 3.15 -7.01 2.66
N SER A 125 2.49 -7.84 1.85
CA SER A 125 3.13 -8.54 0.74
C SER A 125 2.38 -8.34 -0.57
N ALA A 126 3.08 -8.03 -1.65
CA ALA A 126 2.51 -7.99 -2.99
C ALA A 126 3.53 -8.31 -4.09
N HIS A 127 3.10 -8.48 -5.33
CA HIS A 127 4.05 -8.53 -6.45
C HIS A 127 4.71 -7.16 -6.64
N TRP A 128 3.90 -6.09 -6.68
CA TRP A 128 4.38 -4.71 -6.76
C TRP A 128 3.84 -3.88 -5.60
N GLY A 129 4.73 -3.18 -4.89
CA GLY A 129 4.32 -2.33 -3.77
C GLY A 129 3.87 -3.16 -2.58
N GLY A 130 4.78 -3.85 -1.90
CA GLY A 130 4.43 -4.66 -0.72
C GLY A 130 3.63 -3.83 0.28
N GLY A 131 4.12 -2.64 0.63
CA GLY A 131 3.39 -1.67 1.42
C GLY A 131 2.37 -0.90 0.57
N VAL A 132 2.86 -0.09 -0.37
CA VAL A 132 2.07 0.81 -1.21
C VAL A 132 2.38 0.61 -2.68
N SER A 133 1.36 0.42 -3.50
CA SER A 133 1.46 0.53 -4.96
C SER A 133 0.75 1.81 -5.41
N ASN A 134 1.51 2.73 -5.98
CA ASN A 134 1.07 4.05 -6.43
C ASN A 134 1.13 4.10 -7.97
N ILE A 135 -0.01 3.89 -8.63
CA ILE A 135 -0.06 3.70 -10.08
C ILE A 135 -1.14 4.59 -10.70
N ILE A 136 -0.80 5.32 -11.77
CA ILE A 136 -1.82 6.01 -12.58
C ILE A 136 -2.69 4.97 -13.30
N THR A 137 -3.96 4.91 -12.92
CA THR A 137 -4.99 4.21 -13.69
C THR A 137 -6.04 5.19 -14.18
N ASN A 138 -6.84 5.72 -13.23
CA ASN A 138 -7.96 6.62 -13.50
C ASN A 138 -7.90 7.91 -12.66
N GLY A 139 -6.77 8.17 -12.01
CA GLY A 139 -6.54 9.35 -11.17
C GLY A 139 -5.07 9.72 -11.14
N PRO A 140 -4.68 10.73 -10.35
CA PRO A 140 -3.36 11.34 -10.44
C PRO A 140 -2.26 10.52 -9.74
N ALA A 141 -2.61 9.46 -9.00
CA ALA A 141 -1.69 8.63 -8.21
C ALA A 141 -0.67 9.48 -7.41
N LEU A 142 -1.19 10.36 -6.56
CA LEU A 142 -0.39 11.22 -5.68
C LEU A 142 -0.33 10.58 -4.31
N PHE A 143 0.86 10.21 -3.85
CA PHE A 143 1.09 9.75 -2.49
C PHE A 143 1.96 10.75 -1.74
N THR A 144 1.43 11.33 -0.66
CA THR A 144 2.18 12.18 0.27
C THR A 144 2.22 11.53 1.63
N MET A 145 3.43 11.32 2.17
CA MET A 145 3.64 10.84 3.54
C MET A 145 4.29 11.92 4.39
N TRP A 146 3.70 12.22 5.55
CA TRP A 146 4.25 13.11 6.58
C TRP A 146 4.24 12.42 7.96
N ASN A 147 5.40 12.15 8.55
CA ASN A 147 5.50 11.50 9.88
C ASN A 147 4.80 10.14 9.94
N GLY A 148 5.00 9.33 8.91
CA GLY A 148 4.50 7.97 8.78
C GLY A 148 5.61 6.93 8.63
N ASN A 149 5.26 5.66 8.82
CA ASN A 149 6.17 4.53 8.74
C ASN A 149 5.72 3.52 7.68
N ILE A 150 6.62 3.06 6.82
CA ILE A 150 6.44 1.96 5.88
C ILE A 150 7.53 0.93 6.17
N LEU A 151 7.18 -0.16 6.85
CA LEU A 151 8.16 -1.03 7.49
C LEU A 151 8.00 -2.51 7.09
N ASN A 152 9.09 -3.18 6.77
CA ASN A 152 9.12 -4.64 6.62
C ASN A 152 8.04 -5.18 5.67
N ASN A 153 7.78 -4.48 4.57
CA ASN A 153 6.88 -4.93 3.53
C ASN A 153 7.66 -5.59 2.40
N ASP A 154 7.06 -6.60 1.80
CA ASP A 154 7.73 -7.46 0.84
C ASP A 154 7.09 -7.36 -0.54
N ALA A 155 7.91 -7.09 -1.55
CA ALA A 155 7.54 -7.30 -2.94
C ALA A 155 8.01 -8.70 -3.36
N VAL A 156 7.09 -9.66 -3.43
CA VAL A 156 7.36 -11.06 -3.75
C VAL A 156 6.75 -11.40 -5.10
N ALA A 157 7.59 -11.77 -6.05
CA ALA A 157 7.09 -12.24 -7.34
C ALA A 157 6.30 -13.54 -7.15
N ASN A 158 5.00 -13.48 -7.44
CA ASN A 158 4.19 -14.68 -7.60
C ASN A 158 4.50 -15.32 -8.96
N ASN A 159 4.68 -16.64 -8.99
CA ASN A 159 5.10 -17.40 -10.17
C ASN A 159 4.09 -17.40 -11.34
N ALA A 160 2.99 -16.65 -11.25
CA ALA A 160 1.83 -16.82 -12.12
C ALA A 160 1.71 -15.80 -13.26
N LEU A 161 2.26 -14.58 -13.16
CA LEU A 161 1.88 -13.50 -14.10
C LEU A 161 3.02 -12.74 -14.77
N THR A 162 4.22 -12.65 -14.19
CA THR A 162 5.35 -11.98 -14.88
C THR A 162 6.70 -12.63 -14.55
N PRO A 163 7.65 -12.71 -15.51
CA PRO A 163 9.01 -13.20 -15.27
C PRO A 163 9.90 -12.25 -14.46
N SER A 164 9.37 -11.15 -13.93
CA SER A 164 10.13 -10.15 -13.16
C SER A 164 10.06 -10.44 -11.67
N GLY A 165 11.17 -10.22 -10.95
CA GLY A 165 11.15 -10.17 -9.49
C GLY A 165 10.23 -9.06 -8.97
N GLY A 166 9.92 -9.11 -7.67
CA GLY A 166 9.08 -8.10 -7.03
C GLY A 166 9.70 -6.71 -7.13
N MET A 167 8.86 -5.68 -7.12
CA MET A 167 9.32 -4.28 -7.20
C MET A 167 8.67 -3.42 -6.13
N GLY A 168 9.47 -2.58 -5.47
CA GLY A 168 8.97 -1.66 -4.45
C GLY A 168 8.45 -2.40 -3.23
N GLY A 169 9.33 -3.01 -2.42
CA GLY A 169 8.91 -3.69 -1.19
C GLY A 169 8.08 -2.77 -0.29
N GLY A 170 8.58 -1.56 -0.05
CA GLY A 170 7.83 -0.52 0.64
C GLY A 170 6.87 0.19 -0.29
N ILE A 171 7.40 0.82 -1.34
CA ILE A 171 6.63 1.63 -2.28
C ILE A 171 6.99 1.26 -3.72
N TYR A 172 6.00 0.94 -4.54
CA TYR A 172 6.11 0.89 -5.98
C TYR A 172 5.40 2.11 -6.58
N ASN A 173 6.10 2.91 -7.36
CA ASN A 173 5.57 4.13 -7.99
C ASN A 173 5.69 4.02 -9.51
N SER A 174 4.54 3.96 -10.21
CA SER A 174 4.48 3.85 -11.67
C SER A 174 3.58 4.91 -12.29
N GLY A 175 4.15 5.78 -13.10
CA GLY A 175 3.50 6.99 -13.60
C GLY A 175 3.12 8.05 -12.55
N GLY A 176 3.02 7.68 -11.26
CA GLY A 176 2.53 8.54 -10.19
C GLY A 176 3.59 9.44 -9.54
N SER A 177 3.18 10.16 -8.50
CA SER A 177 4.04 11.01 -7.69
C SER A 177 4.07 10.55 -6.24
N VAL A 178 5.26 10.38 -5.67
CA VAL A 178 5.48 10.09 -4.26
C VAL A 178 6.26 11.23 -3.62
N THR A 179 5.73 11.81 -2.54
CA THR A 179 6.38 12.83 -1.72
C THR A 179 6.50 12.33 -0.29
N LEU A 180 7.71 12.13 0.21
CA LEU A 180 7.96 11.68 1.57
C LEU A 180 8.60 12.82 2.37
N MET A 181 7.98 13.17 3.50
CA MET A 181 8.42 14.24 4.40
C MET A 181 8.48 13.66 5.81
N GLN A 182 9.65 13.71 6.46
CA GLN A 182 9.82 13.32 7.86
C GLN A 182 9.19 11.94 8.19
N GLY A 183 9.79 10.81 7.84
CA GLY A 183 9.18 9.49 8.09
C GLY A 183 10.13 8.33 7.79
N MET A 184 9.68 7.10 7.94
CA MET A 184 10.55 5.93 7.80
C MET A 184 10.08 5.00 6.68
N VAL A 185 11.01 4.58 5.82
CA VAL A 185 10.79 3.49 4.85
C VAL A 185 11.93 2.49 5.06
N GLN A 186 11.72 1.50 5.94
CA GLN A 186 12.79 0.66 6.46
C GLN A 186 12.44 -0.83 6.47
N GLY A 187 13.44 -1.67 6.24
CA GLY A 187 13.31 -3.13 6.34
C GLY A 187 12.44 -3.75 5.26
N ASN A 188 11.98 -2.97 4.28
CA ASN A 188 11.19 -3.47 3.17
C ASN A 188 12.08 -4.18 2.14
N GLU A 189 11.59 -5.27 1.56
CA GLU A 189 12.37 -6.13 0.68
C GLU A 189 11.70 -6.33 -0.67
N ALA A 190 12.51 -6.45 -1.73
CA ALA A 190 12.04 -6.84 -3.04
C ALA A 190 12.73 -8.15 -3.41
N LEU A 191 11.97 -9.24 -3.41
CA LEU A 191 12.47 -10.60 -3.55
C LEU A 191 12.50 -11.04 -5.01
N ALA A 192 13.51 -11.83 -5.36
CA ALA A 192 13.53 -12.54 -6.63
C ALA A 192 12.40 -13.58 -6.66
N GLY A 193 11.73 -13.74 -7.81
CA GLY A 193 10.73 -14.80 -7.97
C GLY A 193 11.32 -16.20 -7.83
N SER A 194 10.48 -17.15 -7.42
CA SER A 194 10.87 -18.57 -7.35
C SER A 194 10.98 -19.14 -8.77
N ALA A 195 12.18 -19.51 -9.17
CA ALA A 195 12.59 -19.71 -10.55
C ALA A 195 11.78 -20.75 -11.37
N GLY A 196 11.39 -20.35 -12.59
CA GLY A 196 11.54 -21.17 -13.80
C GLY A 196 12.90 -20.88 -14.46
N THR A 197 13.39 -21.77 -15.31
CA THR A 197 14.80 -21.98 -15.72
C THR A 197 15.57 -20.85 -16.44
N ASN A 198 15.14 -19.59 -16.41
CA ASN A 198 15.87 -18.47 -17.00
C ASN A 198 16.05 -17.33 -15.99
N ALA A 199 17.30 -17.14 -15.55
CA ALA A 199 17.87 -15.99 -14.84
C ALA A 199 16.99 -15.35 -13.73
N GLN A 200 17.41 -15.55 -12.47
CA GLN A 200 16.96 -14.79 -11.30
C GLN A 200 16.88 -13.29 -11.63
N LYS A 201 15.69 -12.76 -11.94
CA LYS A 201 15.51 -11.31 -11.94
C LYS A 201 15.40 -10.89 -10.49
N ALA A 202 16.52 -10.36 -9.96
CA ALA A 202 16.56 -9.77 -8.64
C ALA A 202 15.37 -8.81 -8.48
N GLY A 203 14.72 -8.85 -7.32
CA GLY A 203 13.74 -7.84 -6.98
C GLY A 203 14.39 -6.44 -6.97
N LYS A 204 13.59 -5.41 -7.20
CA LYS A 204 14.07 -4.04 -7.41
C LYS A 204 13.45 -3.09 -6.41
N GLY A 205 14.27 -2.29 -5.74
CA GLY A 205 13.81 -1.26 -4.81
C GLY A 205 13.11 -1.88 -3.60
N GLY A 206 13.87 -2.48 -2.68
CA GLY A 206 13.32 -2.99 -1.42
C GLY A 206 12.53 -1.92 -0.68
N GLY A 207 13.11 -0.74 -0.50
CA GLY A 207 12.40 0.45 -0.03
C GLY A 207 11.41 1.02 -1.06
N ILE A 208 11.92 1.57 -2.16
CA ILE A 208 11.14 2.32 -3.16
C ILE A 208 11.60 1.93 -4.56
N TYR A 209 10.64 1.67 -5.45
CA TYR A 209 10.86 1.58 -6.89
C TYR A 209 10.06 2.66 -7.61
N THR A 210 10.68 3.38 -8.55
CA THR A 210 10.04 4.44 -9.35
C THR A 210 10.27 4.20 -10.85
N ASP A 211 9.22 4.18 -11.67
CA ASP A 211 9.38 4.04 -13.12
C ASP A 211 9.73 5.37 -13.82
N LYS A 212 9.93 5.33 -15.15
CA LYS A 212 10.39 6.49 -15.94
C LYS A 212 9.39 7.64 -15.99
N PHE A 213 8.11 7.34 -15.79
CA PHE A 213 7.03 8.31 -15.90
C PHE A 213 6.60 8.83 -14.53
N ALA A 214 7.12 8.23 -13.46
CA ALA A 214 6.86 8.58 -12.09
C ALA A 214 7.90 9.56 -11.52
N ALA A 215 7.51 10.27 -10.47
CA ALA A 215 8.39 11.14 -9.70
C ALA A 215 8.38 10.77 -8.22
N THR A 216 9.56 10.70 -7.61
CA THR A 216 9.69 10.48 -6.16
C THR A 216 10.54 11.61 -5.57
N ARG A 217 10.02 12.28 -4.54
CA ARG A 217 10.67 13.38 -3.83
C ARG A 217 10.75 13.06 -2.35
N ILE A 218 11.94 13.16 -1.78
CA ILE A 218 12.21 12.85 -0.37
C ILE A 218 12.78 14.11 0.28
N PHE A 219 12.17 14.56 1.38
CA PHE A 219 12.54 15.79 2.07
C PHE A 219 12.91 15.55 3.54
N GLY A 220 14.05 16.13 3.93
CA GLY A 220 14.50 16.28 5.32
C GLY A 220 15.47 15.19 5.81
N PRO A 221 16.28 15.49 6.86
CA PRO A 221 17.30 14.58 7.39
C PRO A 221 16.73 13.35 8.13
N TRP A 222 15.41 13.28 8.32
CA TRP A 222 14.70 12.23 9.05
C TRP A 222 13.80 11.38 8.15
N ALA A 223 13.78 11.61 6.83
CA ALA A 223 13.23 10.64 5.90
C ALA A 223 14.21 9.47 5.80
N ASN A 224 14.23 8.63 6.84
CA ASN A 224 15.21 7.58 6.97
C ASN A 224 14.76 6.40 6.11
N VAL A 225 15.12 6.46 4.83
CA VAL A 225 15.13 5.29 3.95
C VAL A 225 16.40 4.49 4.27
N ASN A 226 16.60 4.16 5.55
CA ASN A 226 17.74 3.38 6.03
C ASN A 226 17.38 1.92 5.92
N THR A 227 18.21 1.20 5.21
CA THR A 227 17.83 -0.07 4.65
C THR A 227 18.96 -1.07 4.86
N ASN A 228 18.63 -2.23 5.42
CA ASN A 228 19.62 -3.24 5.79
C ASN A 228 20.16 -4.02 4.57
N THR A 229 19.87 -3.56 3.34
CA THR A 229 20.28 -4.21 2.09
C THR A 229 20.88 -3.18 1.12
N PRO A 230 21.83 -3.54 0.25
CA PRO A 230 22.15 -2.74 -0.94
C PRO A 230 20.94 -2.82 -1.89
N ASN A 231 20.60 -1.77 -2.66
CA ASN A 231 19.52 -1.73 -3.69
C ASN A 231 18.12 -1.24 -3.24
N ASN A 232 18.02 -0.25 -2.37
CA ASN A 232 16.73 0.12 -1.76
C ASN A 232 15.92 1.23 -2.41
N ILE A 233 16.55 2.12 -3.17
CA ILE A 233 15.83 3.05 -4.03
C ILE A 233 16.24 2.71 -5.45
N TRP A 234 15.25 2.43 -6.30
CA TRP A 234 15.47 2.10 -7.70
C TRP A 234 14.68 3.02 -8.59
N ASP A 235 15.31 3.40 -9.70
CA ASP A 235 14.62 3.93 -10.86
C ASP A 235 14.77 2.97 -12.06
N ILE A 236 14.37 3.42 -13.25
CA ILE A 236 14.51 2.62 -14.48
C ILE A 236 15.96 2.41 -14.94
N THR A 237 16.90 3.21 -14.44
CA THR A 237 18.32 3.16 -14.78
C THR A 237 19.13 2.30 -13.81
N GLY A 238 18.62 2.07 -12.60
CA GLY A 238 19.21 1.15 -11.63
C GLY A 238 18.98 1.58 -10.18
N ALA A 239 19.88 1.16 -9.29
CA ALA A 239 19.89 1.62 -7.92
C ALA A 239 20.33 3.10 -7.86
N VAL A 240 19.62 3.90 -7.05
CA VAL A 240 19.87 5.33 -6.83
C VAL A 240 20.43 5.51 -5.42
N THR A 241 21.46 6.35 -5.29
CA THR A 241 22.09 6.72 -4.00
C THR A 241 21.35 7.83 -3.29
#